data_AF-A0A2W2A071-F1
#
_entry.id   AF-A0A2W2A071-F1
#
_cell.length_a   1.000
_cell.length_b   1.000
_cell.length_c   1.000
_cell.angle_alpha   90.00
_cell.angle_beta   90.00
_cell.angle_gamma   90.00
#
_symmetry.space_group_name_H-M   'P 1'
#
loop_
_entity.id
_entity.type
_entity.pdbx_description
1 polymer ?
#
loop_
_entity_poly.entity_id
_entity_poly.type
_entity_poly.pdbx_seq_one_letter_code
_entity_poly.pdbx_strand_id
1 'polypeptide(L)'
;MGGAAATVPSRRGAGDHDTSTGESQVFSAETASRSPNVRMINWFEWDKYETEVQEHVDWTVLHDPATRAAFVGGLPGWLHFAEAPQPCRTAESGR
;
A
#
# COMPACT_ATOMS: atom_id res chain seq x y z
N MET A 1 19.95 -16.19 5.55
CA MET A 1 19.99 -14.81 6.05
C MET A 1 19.85 -13.89 4.86
N GLY A 2 18.80 -13.08 4.84
CA GLY A 2 18.53 -12.10 3.78
C GLY A 2 17.35 -11.27 4.22
N GLY A 3 17.61 -10.21 5.00
CA GLY A 3 16.59 -9.26 5.39
C GLY A 3 16.26 -8.39 4.19
N ALA A 4 14.99 -8.35 3.79
CA ALA A 4 14.50 -7.35 2.85
C ALA A 4 14.31 -6.04 3.63
N ALA A 5 15.10 -5.03 3.29
CA ALA A 5 14.92 -3.67 3.80
C ALA A 5 13.88 -2.97 2.92
N ALA A 6 12.78 -2.53 3.51
CA ALA A 6 11.84 -1.64 2.83
C ALA A 6 12.52 -0.27 2.67
N THR A 7 12.81 0.11 1.42
CA THR A 7 13.32 1.45 1.11
C THR A 7 12.18 2.45 1.24
N VAL A 8 12.34 3.43 2.13
CA VAL A 8 11.49 4.61 2.21
C VAL A 8 11.85 5.52 1.03
N PRO A 9 10.91 5.88 0.13
CA PRO A 9 11.23 6.76 -0.98
C PRO A 9 11.29 8.20 -0.47
N SER A 10 12.45 8.60 0.01
CA SER A 10 12.83 9.98 0.14
C SER A 10 14.09 10.20 -0.67
N ARG A 11 13.95 10.82 -1.85
CA ARG A 11 15.04 11.61 -2.43
C ARG A 11 14.57 12.56 -3.52
N ARG A 12 14.59 13.85 -3.18
CA ARG A 12 15.10 14.84 -4.14
C ARG A 12 16.53 14.43 -4.48
N GLY A 13 16.75 13.92 -5.68
CA GLY A 13 18.10 13.68 -6.21
C GLY A 13 18.12 12.59 -7.26
N ALA A 14 18.17 13.01 -8.53
CA ALA A 14 18.30 12.14 -9.69
C ALA A 14 19.58 11.28 -9.63
N GLY A 15 19.44 9.99 -9.92
CA GLY A 15 20.53 9.08 -10.22
C GLY A 15 20.02 7.64 -10.19
N ASP A 16 19.82 7.03 -11.36
CA ASP A 16 19.44 5.63 -11.62
C ASP A 16 19.12 4.76 -10.39
N HIS A 17 17.83 4.57 -10.15
CA HIS A 17 17.31 3.61 -9.17
C HIS A 17 16.42 2.62 -9.90
N ASP A 18 16.80 1.35 -9.90
CA ASP A 18 15.97 0.22 -10.32
C ASP A 18 14.65 0.27 -9.54
N THR A 19 13.61 0.82 -10.19
CA THR A 19 12.44 1.38 -9.52
C THR A 19 11.39 0.30 -9.28
N SER A 20 11.68 -0.66 -8.40
CA SER A 20 10.60 -1.35 -7.72
C SER A 20 10.19 -0.49 -6.53
N THR A 21 9.16 0.35 -6.72
CA THR A 21 8.45 1.00 -5.62
C THR A 21 8.10 -0.09 -4.59
N GLY A 22 8.25 0.17 -3.28
CA GLY A 22 8.02 -0.87 -2.26
C GLY A 22 6.67 -1.59 -2.38
N GLU A 23 5.66 -0.89 -2.91
CA GLU A 23 4.35 -1.42 -3.29
C GLU A 23 4.43 -2.57 -4.31
N SER A 24 5.20 -2.40 -5.39
CA SER A 24 5.40 -3.41 -6.42
C SER A 24 6.03 -4.68 -5.87
N GLN A 25 6.84 -4.59 -4.81
CA GLN A 25 7.39 -5.76 -4.12
C GLN A 25 6.31 -6.48 -3.31
N VAL A 26 5.52 -5.75 -2.51
CA VAL A 26 4.41 -6.31 -1.71
C VAL A 26 3.39 -7.02 -2.60
N PHE A 27 3.08 -6.45 -3.76
CA PHE A 27 2.11 -7.02 -4.70
C PHE A 27 2.73 -7.93 -5.78
N SER A 28 4.02 -8.26 -5.67
CA SER A 28 4.68 -9.12 -6.67
C SER A 28 4.10 -10.54 -6.70
N ALA A 29 4.22 -11.21 -7.86
CA ALA A 29 3.90 -12.63 -7.99
C ALA A 29 4.78 -13.50 -7.07
N GLU A 30 6.00 -13.05 -6.76
CA GLU A 30 6.88 -13.71 -5.82
C GLU A 30 6.25 -13.74 -4.42
N THR A 31 5.73 -12.61 -3.93
CA THR A 31 5.05 -12.53 -2.63
C THR A 31 3.89 -13.52 -2.54
N ALA A 32 3.07 -13.60 -3.58
CA ALA A 32 1.96 -14.56 -3.64
C ALA A 32 2.44 -16.01 -3.58
N SER A 33 3.52 -16.35 -4.29
CA SER A 33 4.06 -17.72 -4.33
C SER A 33 4.76 -18.15 -3.05
N ARG A 34 5.48 -17.24 -2.37
CA ARG A 34 6.29 -17.54 -1.19
C ARG A 34 5.53 -17.39 0.12
N SER A 35 4.42 -16.65 0.11
CA SER A 35 3.61 -16.37 1.29
C SER A 35 2.15 -16.82 1.11
N PRO A 36 1.89 -18.10 0.76
CA PRO A 36 0.53 -18.56 0.41
C PRO A 36 -0.48 -18.48 1.55
N ASN A 37 -0.01 -18.28 2.80
CA ASN A 37 -0.86 -18.15 3.97
C ASN A 37 -1.25 -16.70 4.30
N VAL A 38 -0.73 -15.71 3.56
CA VAL A 38 -1.17 -14.31 3.70
C VAL A 38 -2.59 -14.20 3.18
N ARG A 39 -3.52 -13.88 4.08
CA ARG A 39 -4.95 -13.76 3.75
C ARG A 39 -5.42 -12.33 3.56
N MET A 40 -4.62 -11.36 4.00
CA MET A 40 -4.98 -9.95 3.99
C MET A 40 -3.72 -9.11 3.92
N ILE A 41 -3.75 -8.10 3.05
CA ILE A 41 -2.78 -7.01 3.01
C ILE A 41 -3.58 -5.77 3.40
N ASN A 42 -3.13 -5.08 4.44
CA ASN A 42 -3.72 -3.82 4.86
C ASN A 42 -2.76 -2.69 4.53
N TRP A 43 -3.29 -1.61 3.95
CA TRP A 43 -2.53 -0.42 3.60
C TRP A 43 -3.01 0.75 4.44
N PHE A 44 -2.08 1.60 4.89
CA PHE A 44 -2.38 2.77 5.68
C PHE A 44 -1.85 4.01 4.95
N GLU A 45 -2.70 5.03 4.82
CA GLU A 45 -2.29 6.36 4.40
C GLU A 45 -1.46 6.97 5.53
N TRP A 46 -0.22 7.34 5.23
CA TRP A 46 0.73 7.77 6.25
C TRP A 46 1.55 8.94 5.73
N ASP A 47 1.41 10.08 6.39
CA ASP A 47 2.09 11.32 6.02
C ASP A 47 2.60 11.98 7.31
N LYS A 48 3.87 11.74 7.65
CA LYS A 48 4.48 12.32 8.86
C LYS A 48 6.00 12.38 8.80
N TYR A 49 6.56 13.20 9.67
CA TYR A 49 7.97 13.11 10.03
C TYR A 49 8.23 11.88 10.92
N GLU A 50 9.17 11.03 10.52
CA GLU A 50 9.58 9.83 11.25
C GLU A 50 10.97 10.05 11.85
N THR A 51 11.04 9.99 13.18
CA THR A 51 12.26 10.29 13.93
C THR A 51 13.37 9.26 13.73
N GLU A 52 12.98 8.02 13.45
CA GLU A 52 13.82 6.83 13.27
C GLU A 52 14.66 6.94 12.00
N VAL A 53 14.10 7.55 10.95
CA VAL A 53 14.80 7.83 9.68
C VAL A 53 15.14 9.32 9.52
N GLN A 54 14.76 10.17 10.48
CA GLN A 54 14.98 11.61 10.51
C GLN A 54 14.47 12.34 9.26
N GLU A 55 13.40 11.83 8.65
CA GLU A 55 12.87 12.34 7.40
C GLU A 55 11.34 12.37 7.40
N HIS A 56 10.80 13.16 6.48
CA HIS A 56 9.37 13.17 6.20
C HIS A 56 9.02 12.00 5.28
N VAL A 57 8.12 11.15 5.75
CA VAL A 57 7.67 9.94 5.07
C VAL A 57 6.23 10.12 4.62
N ASP A 58 6.02 9.99 3.32
CA ASP A 58 4.71 10.01 2.68
C ASP A 58 4.48 8.69 1.95
N TRP A 59 3.55 7.89 2.48
CA TRP A 59 3.02 6.65 1.89
C TRP A 59 1.55 6.80 1.50
N THR A 60 1.10 8.04 1.28
CA THR A 60 -0.26 8.29 0.82
C THR A 60 -0.38 7.94 -0.66
N VAL A 61 -1.44 7.20 -0.98
CA VAL A 61 -1.79 6.81 -2.34
C VAL A 61 -3.04 7.55 -2.80
N LEU A 62 -3.91 7.94 -1.87
CA LEU A 62 -5.21 8.51 -2.18
C LEU A 62 -5.19 10.03 -2.33
N HIS A 63 -4.13 10.71 -1.87
CA HIS A 63 -4.03 12.17 -1.90
C HIS A 63 -3.87 12.74 -3.32
N ASP A 64 -3.02 12.12 -4.14
CA ASP A 64 -2.80 12.54 -5.52
C ASP A 64 -3.58 11.65 -6.51
N PRO A 65 -4.43 12.22 -7.37
CA PRO A 65 -5.21 11.44 -8.34
C PRO A 65 -4.35 10.62 -9.31
N ALA A 66 -3.15 11.09 -9.69
CA ALA A 66 -2.29 10.36 -10.63
C ALA A 66 -1.62 9.16 -9.94
N THR A 67 -1.11 9.35 -8.72
CA THR A 67 -0.60 8.27 -7.87
C THR A 67 -1.68 7.22 -7.61
N ARG A 68 -2.91 7.64 -7.26
CA ARG A 68 -4.03 6.73 -7.07
C ARG A 68 -4.31 5.89 -8.33
N ALA A 69 -4.33 6.52 -9.50
CA ALA A 69 -4.60 5.84 -10.76
C ALA A 69 -3.48 4.84 -11.10
N ALA A 70 -2.21 5.24 -10.93
CA ALA A 70 -1.06 4.37 -11.13
C ALA A 70 -1.06 3.18 -10.17
N PHE A 71 -1.35 3.42 -8.88
CA PHE A 71 -1.46 2.38 -7.86
C PHE A 71 -2.52 1.35 -8.24
N VAL A 72 -3.76 1.79 -8.49
CA VAL A 72 -4.87 0.91 -8.83
C VAL A 72 -4.60 0.15 -10.14
N GLY A 73 -4.00 0.80 -11.13
CA GLY A 73 -3.63 0.18 -12.41
C GLY A 73 -2.50 -0.85 -12.29
N GLY A 74 -1.64 -0.74 -11.27
CA GLY A 74 -0.57 -1.68 -10.97
C GLY A 74 -0.98 -2.89 -10.14
N LEU A 75 -2.22 -2.93 -9.62
CA LEU A 75 -2.67 -4.03 -8.77
C LEU A 75 -2.81 -5.33 -9.57
N PRO A 76 -2.19 -6.44 -9.11
CA PRO A 76 -2.21 -7.70 -9.83
C PRO A 76 -3.54 -8.43 -9.67
N GLY A 77 -3.89 -9.26 -10.66
CA GLY A 77 -5.15 -10.01 -10.67
C GLY A 77 -5.30 -11.11 -9.61
N TRP A 78 -4.25 -11.41 -8.82
CA TRP A 78 -4.34 -12.37 -7.71
C TRP A 78 -4.94 -11.76 -6.43
N LEU A 79 -5.11 -10.44 -6.38
CA LEU A 79 -5.79 -9.78 -5.29
C LEU A 79 -7.30 -9.92 -5.42
N HIS A 80 -7.95 -10.22 -4.30
CA HIS A 80 -9.40 -10.22 -4.18
C HIS A 80 -9.82 -9.11 -3.23
N PHE A 81 -10.74 -8.25 -3.68
CA PHE A 81 -11.32 -7.20 -2.85
C PHE A 81 -12.61 -7.70 -2.23
N ALA A 82 -12.83 -7.36 -0.95
CA ALA A 82 -14.12 -7.60 -0.32
C ALA A 82 -15.21 -6.78 -1.02
N GLU A 83 -16.44 -7.31 -1.02
CA GLU A 83 -17.60 -6.54 -1.44
C GLU A 83 -17.73 -5.27 -0.59
N ALA A 84 -18.32 -4.22 -1.18
CA ALA A 84 -18.60 -3.00 -0.45
C ALA A 84 -19.40 -3.33 0.82
N PRO A 85 -19.05 -2.74 1.98
CA PRO A 85 -19.79 -2.99 3.21
C PRO A 85 -21.26 -2.62 3.02
N GLN A 86 -22.14 -3.49 3.49
CA GLN A 86 -23.57 -3.22 3.49
C GLN A 86 -23.85 -1.96 4.31
N PRO A 87 -24.70 -1.03 3.82
CA PRO A 87 -25.02 0.17 4.57
C PRO A 87 -25.60 -0.20 5.93
N CYS A 88 -25.18 0.52 6.96
CA CYS A 88 -25.74 0.35 8.30
C CYS A 88 -27.25 0.52 8.25
N ARG A 89 -28.01 -0.45 8.76
CA ARG A 89 -29.45 -0.27 8.98
C ARG A 89 -29.66 0.67 10.15
N THR A 90 -30.45 1.72 9.94
CA THR A 90 -30.97 2.55 11.03
C THR A 90 -31.83 1.68 11.94
N ALA A 91 -31.67 1.81 13.26
CA ALA A 91 -32.58 1.16 14.19
C ALA A 91 -33.98 1.71 13.97
N GLU A 92 -34.98 0.83 13.80
CA GLU A 92 -36.38 1.26 13.75
C GLU A 92 -36.71 1.95 15.08
N SER A 93 -37.16 3.20 15.02
CA SER A 93 -37.64 3.91 16.21
C SER A 93 -38.91 3.22 16.67
N GLY A 94 -38.78 2.34 17.67
CA GLY A 94 -39.90 1.75 18.38
C GLY A 94 -40.83 2.86 18.89
N ARG A 95 -42.12 2.71 18.57
CA ARG A 95 -43.20 3.64 18.90
C ARG A 95 -43.76 3.37 20.30
#